data_AF-A0A962TZX2-F1
#
_entry.id   AF-A0A962TZX2-F1
#
_cell.length_a   1.000
_cell.length_b   1.000
_cell.length_c   1.000
_cell.angle_alpha   90.00
_cell.angle_beta   90.00
_cell.angle_gamma   90.00
#
_symmetry.space_group_name_H-M   'P 1'
#
loop_
_entity.id
_entity.type
_entity.pdbx_description
1 polymer ?
#
loop_
_entity_poly.entity_id
_entity_poly.type
_entity_poly.pdbx_seq_one_letter_code
_entity_poly.pdbx_strand_id
1 'polypeptide(L)'
;MSSIDIPSRPAPSETRYTTEALEQRLGQLIRHYLETRSPAIANSVVRHIELLCSHPGFEGGSGVLCSYLRLKAHWRWLAGPTGTAGGADV
;
A
#
# COMPACT_ATOMS: atom_id res chain seq x y z
N MET A 1 -24.00 -19.72 -40.30
CA MET A 1 -23.09 -18.69 -39.76
C MET A 1 -23.81 -18.02 -38.60
N SER A 2 -23.51 -18.42 -37.37
CA SER A 2 -24.02 -17.74 -36.17
C SER A 2 -22.82 -17.22 -35.41
N SER A 3 -22.79 -15.90 -35.25
CA SER A 3 -21.75 -15.14 -34.57
C SER A 3 -21.45 -15.73 -33.20
N ILE A 4 -20.18 -16.05 -33.00
CA ILE A 4 -19.62 -16.24 -31.67
C ILE A 4 -19.65 -14.84 -31.05
N ASP A 5 -20.62 -14.60 -30.16
CA ASP A 5 -20.51 -13.55 -29.17
C ASP A 5 -19.35 -13.96 -28.27
N ILE A 6 -18.15 -13.51 -28.63
CA ILE A 6 -16.97 -13.65 -27.78
C ILE A 6 -17.30 -12.78 -26.56
N PRO A 7 -17.48 -13.35 -25.34
CA PRO A 7 -17.57 -12.51 -24.17
C PRO A 7 -16.28 -11.72 -24.13
N SER A 8 -16.40 -10.39 -24.25
CA SER A 8 -15.27 -9.46 -24.16
C SER A 8 -14.52 -9.76 -22.87
N ARG A 9 -13.45 -10.54 -23.02
CA ARG A 9 -12.49 -10.84 -21.96
C ARG A 9 -12.05 -9.49 -21.41
N PRO A 10 -12.38 -9.11 -20.16
CA PRO A 10 -11.87 -7.86 -19.63
C PRO A 10 -10.35 -7.94 -19.67
N ALA A 11 -9.73 -6.93 -20.27
CA ALA A 11 -8.28 -6.79 -20.31
C ALA A 11 -7.74 -6.90 -18.87
N PRO A 12 -6.61 -7.58 -18.62
CA PRO A 12 -5.98 -7.66 -17.29
C PRO A 12 -5.29 -6.35 -16.89
N SER A 13 -5.82 -5.22 -17.34
CA SER A 13 -5.16 -3.93 -17.29
C SER A 13 -5.95 -3.01 -16.37
N GLU A 14 -5.32 -2.74 -15.23
CA GLU A 14 -5.42 -1.47 -14.53
C GLU A 14 -6.66 -1.29 -13.67
N THR A 15 -6.40 -1.19 -12.37
CA THR A 15 -7.34 -0.79 -11.30
C THR A 15 -8.23 -1.91 -10.80
N ARG A 16 -7.90 -2.42 -9.60
CA ARG A 16 -8.81 -2.89 -8.53
C ARG A 16 -8.05 -3.90 -7.66
N TYR A 17 -7.04 -3.44 -6.93
CA TYR A 17 -6.83 -4.11 -5.65
C TYR A 17 -8.08 -3.79 -4.84
N THR A 18 -8.91 -4.80 -4.59
CA THR A 18 -9.98 -4.67 -3.60
C THR A 18 -9.34 -4.27 -2.28
N THR A 19 -10.08 -3.55 -1.43
CA THR A 19 -9.59 -3.18 -0.09
C THR A 19 -9.02 -4.39 0.65
N GLU A 20 -9.68 -5.54 0.54
CA GLU A 20 -9.22 -6.82 1.08
C GLU A 20 -7.84 -7.26 0.56
N ALA A 21 -7.58 -7.12 -0.75
CA ALA A 21 -6.29 -7.48 -1.34
C ALA A 21 -5.17 -6.54 -0.87
N LEU A 22 -5.47 -5.25 -0.67
CA LEU A 22 -4.52 -4.30 -0.08
C LEU A 22 -4.23 -4.64 1.38
N GLU A 23 -5.25 -5.00 2.16
CA GLU A 23 -5.10 -5.39 3.58
C GLU A 23 -4.29 -6.68 3.73
N GLN A 24 -4.56 -7.70 2.91
CA GLN A 24 -3.76 -8.93 2.89
C GLN A 24 -2.29 -8.65 2.56
N ARG A 25 -2.04 -7.78 1.57
CA ARG A 25 -0.67 -7.41 1.17
C ARG A 25 0.02 -6.58 2.24
N LEU A 26 -0.71 -5.69 2.93
CA LEU A 26 -0.24 -4.98 4.11
C LEU A 26 0.21 -5.95 5.20
N GLY A 27 -0.60 -6.96 5.52
CA GLY A 27 -0.25 -7.99 6.51
C GLY A 27 1.04 -8.74 6.14
N GLN A 28 1.22 -9.10 4.87
CA GLN A 28 2.44 -9.75 4.39
C GLN A 28 3.68 -8.84 4.50
N LEU A 29 3.56 -7.57 4.12
CA LEU A 29 4.65 -6.60 4.23
C LEU A 29 5.04 -6.35 5.70
N ILE A 30 4.06 -6.27 6.61
CA ILE A 30 4.33 -6.11 8.05
C ILE A 30 5.08 -7.32 8.59
N ARG A 31 4.64 -8.56 8.27
CA ARG A 31 5.35 -9.78 8.68
C ARG A 31 6.77 -9.80 8.14
N HIS A 32 6.94 -9.50 6.85
CA HIS A 32 8.25 -9.49 6.23
C HIS A 32 9.18 -8.41 6.82
N TYR A 33 8.62 -7.27 7.24
CA TYR A 33 9.35 -6.27 8.00
C TYR A 33 9.75 -6.78 9.40
N LEU A 34 8.89 -7.52 10.10
CA LEU A 34 9.25 -8.06 11.42
C LEU A 34 10.44 -9.03 11.35
N GLU A 35 10.56 -9.76 10.25
CA GLU A 35 11.66 -10.71 10.01
C GLU A 35 12.96 -10.01 9.59
N THR A 36 12.87 -9.00 8.73
CA THR A 36 14.07 -8.39 8.10
C THR A 36 14.45 -7.03 8.69
N ARG A 37 13.52 -6.35 9.35
CA ARG A 37 13.58 -4.94 9.80
C ARG A 37 14.06 -3.97 8.71
N SER A 38 13.72 -4.27 7.45
CA SER A 38 14.19 -3.48 6.31
C SER A 38 13.40 -2.18 6.13
N PRO A 39 14.08 -1.02 6.08
CA PRO A 39 13.42 0.27 5.83
C PRO A 39 12.75 0.35 4.45
N ALA A 40 13.23 -0.44 3.47
CA ALA A 40 12.60 -0.54 2.16
C ALA A 40 11.19 -1.15 2.24
N ILE A 41 10.99 -2.14 3.12
CA ILE A 41 9.68 -2.76 3.34
C ILE A 41 8.76 -1.78 4.08
N ALA A 42 9.27 -1.07 5.08
CA ALA A 42 8.51 -0.02 5.76
C ALA A 42 8.00 1.06 4.77
N ASN A 43 8.83 1.49 3.82
CA ASN A 43 8.41 2.36 2.72
C ASN A 43 7.35 1.74 1.80
N SER A 44 7.43 0.42 1.57
CA SER A 44 6.41 -0.29 0.81
C SER A 44 5.07 -0.32 1.55
N VAL A 45 5.09 -0.51 2.87
CA VAL A 45 3.89 -0.42 3.73
C VAL A 45 3.25 0.96 3.63
N VAL A 46 4.03 2.04 3.74
CA VAL A 46 3.55 3.43 3.59
C VAL A 46 2.81 3.62 2.28
N ARG A 47 3.40 3.21 1.15
CA ARG A 47 2.78 3.34 -0.18
C ARG A 47 1.46 2.57 -0.29
N HIS A 48 1.37 1.37 0.31
CA HIS A 48 0.14 0.59 0.30
C HIS A 48 -0.97 1.24 1.14
N ILE A 49 -0.62 1.85 2.29
CA ILE A 49 -1.58 2.61 3.09
C ILE A 49 -2.09 3.85 2.32
N GLU A 50 -1.21 4.55 1.60
CA GLU A 50 -1.62 5.70 0.78
C GLU A 50 -2.57 5.32 -0.35
N LEU A 51 -2.31 4.19 -1.03
CA LEU A 51 -3.21 3.65 -2.05
C LEU A 51 -4.57 3.28 -1.47
N LEU A 52 -4.59 2.72 -0.26
CA LEU A 52 -5.83 2.32 0.43
C LEU A 52 -6.65 3.56 0.84
N CYS A 53 -6.01 4.58 1.41
CA CYS A 53 -6.66 5.84 1.76
C CYS A 53 -7.14 6.65 0.55
N SER A 54 -6.47 6.51 -0.60
CA SER A 54 -6.83 7.22 -1.83
C SER A 54 -7.85 6.44 -2.69
N HIS A 55 -8.27 5.25 -2.24
CA HIS A 55 -9.16 4.40 -3.00
C HIS A 55 -10.61 4.94 -2.92
N PRO A 56 -11.28 5.21 -4.06
CA PRO A 56 -12.65 5.74 -4.06
C PRO A 56 -13.69 4.74 -3.52
N GLY A 57 -13.35 3.45 -3.47
CA GLY A 57 -14.16 2.40 -2.85
C GLY A 57 -13.83 2.12 -1.39
N PHE A 58 -13.03 2.97 -0.73
CA PHE A 58 -12.76 2.83 0.69
C PHE A 58 -14.00 3.25 1.50
N GLU A 59 -14.76 2.27 1.97
CA GLU A 59 -15.95 2.49 2.81
C GLU A 59 -15.62 2.73 4.29
N GLY A 60 -14.34 2.81 4.66
CA GLY A 60 -13.93 3.08 6.03
C GLY A 60 -14.28 4.51 6.43
N GLY A 61 -15.10 4.67 7.46
CA GLY A 61 -15.40 5.99 8.04
C GLY A 61 -14.14 6.74 8.50
N SER A 62 -14.29 8.01 8.82
CA SER A 62 -13.19 8.92 9.21
C SER A 62 -12.28 8.36 10.32
N GLY A 63 -12.82 7.57 11.26
CA GLY A 63 -12.03 6.89 12.30
C GLY A 63 -11.06 5.83 11.77
N VAL A 64 -11.46 5.08 10.73
CA VAL A 64 -10.62 4.07 10.08
C VAL A 64 -9.52 4.77 9.28
N LEU A 65 -9.87 5.81 8.54
CA LEU A 65 -8.91 6.65 7.81
C LEU A 65 -7.84 7.25 8.76
N CYS A 66 -8.27 7.81 9.90
CA CYS A 66 -7.35 8.32 10.92
C CYS A 66 -6.42 7.25 11.49
N SER A 67 -6.89 6.01 11.63
CA SER A 67 -6.06 4.89 12.08
C SER A 67 -5.00 4.51 11.04
N TYR A 68 -5.38 4.46 9.76
CA TYR A 68 -4.43 4.25 8.66
C TYR A 68 -3.41 5.38 8.53
N LEU A 69 -3.83 6.64 8.68
CA LEU A 69 -2.91 7.79 8.65
C LEU A 69 -1.90 7.76 9.82
N ARG A 70 -2.34 7.40 11.04
CA ARG A 70 -1.42 7.20 12.18
C ARG A 70 -0.46 6.06 11.92
N LEU A 71 -0.94 4.95 11.36
CA LEU A 71 -0.11 3.80 11.00
C LEU A 71 0.94 4.20 9.95
N LYS A 72 0.53 4.95 8.91
CA LYS A 72 1.44 5.52 7.90
C LYS A 72 2.56 6.35 8.53
N ALA A 73 2.22 7.25 9.46
CA ALA A 73 3.21 8.09 10.12
C ALA A 73 4.24 7.25 10.90
N HIS A 74 3.78 6.21 11.60
CA HIS A 74 4.65 5.28 12.31
C HIS A 74 5.60 4.54 11.36
N TRP A 75 5.09 3.99 10.26
CA TRP A 75 5.93 3.29 9.27
C TRP A 75 6.91 4.22 8.55
N ARG A 76 6.53 5.49 8.32
CA ARG A 76 7.43 6.49 7.75
C ARG A 76 8.60 6.79 8.67
N TRP A 77 8.37 6.83 9.98
CA TRP A 77 9.46 6.96 10.96
C TRP A 77 10.38 5.74 10.95
N LEU A 78 9.81 4.52 10.90
CA LEU A 78 10.58 3.27 10.81
C LEU A 78 11.37 3.10 9.52
N ALA A 79 10.85 3.61 8.41
CA ALA A 79 11.55 3.61 7.13
C ALA A 79 12.80 4.50 7.14
N GLY A 80 12.95 5.33 8.18
CA GLY A 80 13.98 6.34 8.30
C GLY A 80 13.76 7.49 7.30
N PRO A 81 14.51 8.59 7.44
CA PRO A 81 14.63 9.54 6.35
C PRO A 81 15.19 8.75 5.15
N THR A 82 14.38 8.57 4.11
CA THR A 82 14.86 8.10 2.82
C THR A 82 16.03 9.00 2.45
N GLY A 83 17.24 8.46 2.51
CA GLY A 83 18.46 9.26 2.57
C GLY A 83 18.49 10.35 1.51
N THR A 84 18.48 11.59 1.96
CA THR A 84 19.43 12.57 1.46
C THR A 84 20.55 12.64 2.48
N ALA A 85 21.73 12.23 2.04
CA ALA A 85 22.97 12.21 2.80
C ALA A 85 23.34 13.60 3.35
N GLY A 86 24.08 13.59 4.47
CA GLY A 86 24.71 14.75 5.11
C GLY A 86 24.77 14.50 6.63
N GLY A 87 25.87 14.06 7.24
CA GLY A 87 27.24 14.23 6.78
C GLY A 87 27.66 15.69 6.85
N ALA A 88 27.56 16.29 8.03
CA ALA A 88 28.26 17.49 8.48
C ALA A 88 28.29 17.32 10.01
N ASP A 89 29.36 16.90 10.69
CA ASP A 89 30.74 17.39 10.64
C ASP A 89 30.82 18.90 10.44
N VAL A 90 30.49 19.63 11.51
CA VAL A 90 31.35 20.64 12.17
C VAL A 90 30.73 21.07 13.51
#